data_AF-A0A834QPU6-F1
#
_entry.id   AF-A0A834QPU6-F1
#
_cell.length_a   1.000
_cell.length_b   1.000
_cell.length_c   1.000
_cell.angle_alpha   90.00
_cell.angle_beta   90.00
_cell.angle_gamma   90.00
#
_symmetry.space_group_name_H-M   'P 1'
#
loop_
_entity.id
_entity.type
_entity.pdbx_description
1 polymer ?
#
loop_
_entity_poly.entity_id
_entity_poly.type
_entity_poly.pdbx_seq_one_letter_code
_entity_poly.pdbx_strand_id
1 'polypeptide(L)'
;MDLQAQIVSFMLLSAIGSLAASQGERVTMTCTASSSISTSYLRWYQQKPGSSPCLLIYRISTLASGVLVRFSGSGSGTSYSLTICSVEAEDVAMYYCQQWGSSPSTW
;
A
#
# COMPACT_ATOMS: atom_id res chain seq x y z
N MET A 1 -9.94 4.20 -13.43
CA MET A 1 -9.95 5.47 -12.67
C MET A 1 -8.84 5.35 -11.66
N ASP A 2 -7.74 6.00 -12.00
CA ASP A 2 -6.38 5.57 -11.72
C ASP A 2 -5.96 5.77 -10.25
N LEU A 3 -5.49 4.69 -9.63
CA LEU A 3 -4.77 4.72 -8.37
C LEU A 3 -3.28 4.74 -8.69
N GLN A 4 -2.58 5.80 -8.31
CA GLN A 4 -1.13 5.89 -8.45
C GLN A 4 -0.47 5.15 -7.26
N ALA A 5 0.33 4.14 -7.57
CA ALA A 5 1.11 3.37 -6.59
C ALA A 5 2.44 4.06 -6.27
N GLN A 6 3.05 3.76 -5.12
CA GLN A 6 4.42 4.15 -4.78
C GLN A 6 5.24 2.88 -4.52
N ILE A 7 6.42 2.82 -5.14
CA ILE A 7 7.31 1.66 -5.16
C ILE A 7 8.38 1.84 -4.08
N VAL A 8 8.75 0.81 -3.32
CA VAL A 8 9.94 0.86 -2.45
C VAL A 8 11.02 -0.03 -3.07
N SER A 9 11.92 0.58 -3.84
CA SER A 9 13.05 -0.11 -4.48
C SER A 9 14.29 0.79 -4.44
N PHE A 10 15.47 0.20 -4.28
CA PHE A 10 16.76 0.91 -4.35
C PHE A 10 17.03 1.32 -5.82
N MET A 11 16.75 2.58 -6.15
CA MET A 11 17.03 3.36 -7.40
C MET A 11 16.74 2.73 -8.79
N LEU A 12 15.77 3.30 -9.53
CA LEU A 12 15.95 4.12 -10.77
C LEU A 12 14.60 4.72 -11.26
N LEU A 13 14.70 5.82 -12.01
CA LEU A 13 13.74 6.92 -12.26
C LEU A 13 12.51 6.62 -13.16
N SER A 14 11.31 7.13 -12.79
CA SER A 14 10.34 7.89 -13.63
C SER A 14 8.89 7.83 -13.08
N ALA A 15 8.26 8.99 -12.91
CA ALA A 15 6.84 9.27 -12.59
C ALA A 15 6.15 8.59 -11.37
N ILE A 16 6.80 7.62 -10.73
CA ILE A 16 6.27 6.80 -9.63
C ILE A 16 7.19 6.99 -8.43
N GLY A 17 6.66 7.41 -7.28
CA GLY A 17 7.47 7.74 -6.10
C GLY A 17 8.27 6.54 -5.58
N SER A 18 9.52 6.77 -5.19
CA SER A 18 10.37 5.79 -4.51
C SER A 18 10.78 6.28 -3.13
N LEU A 19 10.80 5.37 -2.15
CA LEU A 19 11.24 5.65 -0.78
C LEU A 19 12.44 4.76 -0.47
N ALA A 20 13.50 5.36 0.08
CA ALA A 20 14.63 4.65 0.64
C ALA A 20 14.57 4.78 2.16
N ALA A 21 14.93 3.71 2.86
CA ALA A 21 14.91 3.68 4.31
C ALA A 21 16.01 2.75 4.84
N SER A 22 16.55 3.11 6.00
CA SER A 22 17.50 2.26 6.70
C SER A 22 16.77 1.19 7.51
N GLN A 23 17.46 0.09 7.83
CA GLN A 23 16.90 -0.91 8.73
C GLN A 23 16.52 -0.27 10.07
N GLY A 24 15.34 -0.59 10.58
CA GLY A 24 14.81 -0.04 11.81
C GLY A 24 14.02 1.27 11.65
N GLU A 25 14.13 1.94 10.50
CA GLU A 25 13.46 3.21 10.23
C GLU A 25 11.94 3.01 10.05
N ARG A 26 11.17 4.05 10.40
CA ARG A 26 9.73 4.09 10.12
C ARG A 26 9.49 4.73 8.76
N VAL A 27 8.76 4.05 7.89
CA VAL A 27 8.36 4.57 6.58
C VAL A 27 6.86 4.69 6.50
N THR A 28 6.37 5.75 5.86
CA THR A 28 4.95 5.93 5.54
C THR A 28 4.79 6.15 4.04
N MET A 29 4.07 5.26 3.38
CA MET A 29 3.64 5.37 1.99
C MET A 29 2.23 5.93 1.93
N THR A 30 1.92 6.71 0.89
CA THR A 30 0.58 7.30 0.71
C THR A 30 -0.08 6.80 -0.57
N CYS A 31 -1.40 6.74 -0.53
CA CYS A 31 -2.26 6.39 -1.64
C CYS A 31 -3.41 7.39 -1.71
N THR A 32 -3.51 8.09 -2.84
CA THR A 32 -4.56 9.07 -3.08
C THR A 32 -5.54 8.52 -4.11
N ALA A 33 -6.81 8.41 -3.72
CA ALA A 33 -7.91 8.06 -4.60
C ALA A 33 -8.50 9.32 -5.24
N SER A 34 -8.99 9.20 -6.48
CA SER A 34 -9.64 10.30 -7.21
C SER A 34 -11.00 10.71 -6.61
N SER A 35 -11.61 9.82 -5.83
CA SER A 35 -12.89 10.03 -5.16
C SER A 35 -12.90 9.31 -3.82
N SER A 36 -13.85 9.68 -2.96
CA SER A 36 -14.00 9.05 -1.65
C SER A 36 -14.32 7.56 -1.83
N ILE A 37 -13.52 6.68 -1.22
CA ILE A 37 -13.77 5.24 -1.27
C ILE A 37 -14.31 4.76 0.08
N SER A 38 -15.26 3.84 0.05
CA SER A 38 -15.69 3.16 1.28
C SER A 38 -14.50 2.42 1.88
N THR A 39 -14.40 2.52 3.21
CA THR A 39 -13.33 1.90 3.99
C THR A 39 -13.23 0.40 3.76
N SER A 40 -14.33 -0.24 3.37
CA SER A 40 -14.37 -1.67 3.09
C SER A 40 -13.63 -2.09 1.81
N TYR A 41 -13.27 -1.15 0.95
CA TYR A 41 -12.75 -1.44 -0.38
C TYR A 41 -11.26 -1.16 -0.56
N LEU A 42 -10.57 -0.50 0.37
CA LEU A 42 -9.11 -0.34 0.25
C LEU A 42 -8.38 -1.61 0.65
N ARG A 43 -7.44 -2.05 -0.20
CA ARG A 43 -6.43 -3.07 0.09
C ARG A 43 -5.03 -2.57 -0.21
N TRP A 44 -4.07 -3.07 0.54
CA TRP A 44 -2.63 -2.90 0.33
C TRP A 44 -2.00 -4.23 -0.03
N TYR A 45 -1.13 -4.23 -1.02
CA TYR A 45 -0.38 -5.39 -1.48
C TYR A 45 1.11 -5.12 -1.45
N GLN A 46 1.88 -6.17 -1.19
CA GLN A 46 3.34 -6.21 -1.32
C GLN A 46 3.71 -7.18 -2.43
N GLN A 47 4.59 -6.78 -3.33
CA GLN A 47 5.15 -7.64 -4.35
C GLN A 47 6.67 -7.61 -4.28
N LYS A 48 7.25 -8.74 -3.88
CA LYS A 48 8.70 -8.95 -3.94
C LYS A 48 9.13 -9.19 -5.39
N PRO A 49 10.38 -8.83 -5.77
CA PRO A 49 10.91 -9.10 -7.11
C PRO A 49 10.70 -10.57 -7.51
N GLY A 50 10.16 -10.80 -8.71
CA GLY A 50 9.91 -12.14 -9.24
C GLY A 50 8.74 -12.91 -8.59
N SER A 51 7.99 -12.29 -7.67
CA SER A 51 6.85 -12.91 -6.98
C SER A 51 5.51 -12.29 -7.40
N SER A 52 4.42 -13.00 -7.16
CA SER A 52 3.06 -12.45 -7.28
C SER A 52 2.75 -11.47 -6.14
N PRO A 53 1.85 -10.49 -6.34
CA PRO A 53 1.40 -9.61 -5.26
C PRO A 53 0.71 -10.38 -4.12
N CYS A 54 1.13 -10.12 -2.89
CA CYS A 54 0.57 -10.67 -1.66
C CYS A 54 -0.23 -9.58 -0.91
N LEU A 55 -1.39 -9.94 -0.37
CA LEU A 55 -2.21 -9.02 0.42
C LEU A 55 -1.56 -8.74 1.78
N LEU A 56 -1.38 -7.45 2.11
CA LEU A 56 -0.90 -7.01 3.42
C LEU A 56 -2.05 -6.59 4.33
N ILE A 57 -2.86 -5.65 3.85
CA ILE A 57 -3.92 -5.01 4.63
C ILE A 57 -5.19 -4.94 3.79
N TYR A 58 -6.33 -5.21 4.42
CA TYR A 58 -7.65 -5.01 3.85
C TYR A 58 -8.53 -4.18 4.80
N ARG A 59 -9.61 -3.60 4.27
CA ARG A 59 -10.50 -2.72 5.05
C ARG A 59 -9.73 -1.60 5.76
N ILE A 60 -8.81 -0.96 5.05
CA ILE A 60 -7.90 0.11 5.50
C ILE A 60 -6.82 -0.33 6.50
N SER A 61 -7.17 -1.05 7.56
CA SER A 61 -6.28 -1.26 8.71
C SER A 61 -6.21 -2.71 9.19
N THR A 62 -6.98 -3.63 8.58
CA THR A 62 -6.99 -5.04 9.01
C THR A 62 -5.87 -5.81 8.34
N LEU A 63 -4.93 -6.35 9.12
CA LEU A 63 -3.83 -7.18 8.62
C LEU A 63 -4.36 -8.50 8.05
N ALA A 64 -3.83 -8.92 6.90
CA ALA A 64 -4.08 -10.26 6.38
C ALA A 64 -3.33 -11.32 7.23
N SER A 65 -3.80 -12.56 7.15
CA SER A 65 -3.19 -13.67 7.90
C SER A 65 -1.72 -13.87 7.50
N GLY A 66 -0.84 -14.00 8.49
CA GLY A 66 0.60 -14.21 8.27
C GLY A 66 1.40 -12.92 8.01
N VAL A 67 0.76 -11.75 7.99
CA VAL A 67 1.45 -10.46 7.87
C VAL A 67 1.99 -10.01 9.23
N LEU A 68 3.22 -9.50 9.24
CA LEU A 68 3.88 -9.06 10.46
C LEU A 68 3.21 -7.82 11.07
N VAL A 69 3.19 -7.75 12.40
CA VAL A 69 2.53 -6.66 13.17
C VAL A 69 3.17 -5.28 12.96
N ARG A 70 4.32 -5.20 12.29
CA ARG A 70 5.01 -3.94 11.99
C ARG A 70 4.35 -3.11 10.87
N PHE A 71 3.40 -3.69 10.13
CA PHE A 71 2.60 -2.97 9.13
C PHE A 71 1.34 -2.38 9.78
N SER A 72 0.98 -1.15 9.41
CA SER A 72 -0.30 -0.55 9.78
C SER A 72 -0.85 0.31 8.65
N GLY A 73 -2.17 0.34 8.51
CA GLY A 73 -2.85 1.12 7.48
C GLY A 73 -3.80 2.14 8.11
N SER A 74 -3.92 3.31 7.48
CA SER A 74 -4.79 4.38 7.96
C SER A 74 -5.35 5.21 6.81
N GLY A 75 -6.34 6.06 7.10
CA GLY A 75 -6.87 7.02 6.14
C GLY A 75 -8.39 7.02 6.03
N SER A 76 -8.90 7.95 5.23
CA SER A 76 -10.32 8.16 4.97
C SER A 76 -10.52 9.07 3.76
N GLY A 77 -11.71 9.06 3.18
CA GLY A 77 -12.03 9.91 2.03
C GLY A 77 -11.17 9.55 0.82
N THR A 78 -10.24 10.42 0.47
CA THR A 78 -9.36 10.27 -0.70
C THR A 78 -7.91 9.95 -0.32
N SER A 79 -7.53 10.00 0.96
CA SER A 79 -6.13 9.86 1.37
C SER A 79 -5.95 8.70 2.33
N TYR A 80 -5.05 7.80 1.96
CA TYR A 80 -4.73 6.57 2.69
C TYR A 80 -3.23 6.42 2.84
N SER A 81 -2.81 5.71 3.89
CA SER A 81 -1.41 5.43 4.12
C SER A 81 -1.16 4.01 4.59
N LEU A 82 0.04 3.53 4.29
CA LEU A 82 0.63 2.31 4.80
C LEU A 82 1.93 2.66 5.52
N THR A 83 2.02 2.30 6.78
CA THR A 83 3.18 2.55 7.62
C THR A 83 3.88 1.25 7.96
N ILE A 84 5.19 1.22 7.78
CA ILE A 84 6.08 0.18 8.29
C ILE A 84 6.81 0.78 9.49
N CYS A 85 6.56 0.26 10.69
CA CYS A 85 7.09 0.85 11.92
C CYS A 85 8.61 0.65 12.09
N SER A 86 9.16 -0.41 11.51
CA SER A 86 10.58 -0.76 11.60
C SER A 86 10.96 -1.58 10.37
N VAL A 87 11.58 -0.93 9.38
CA VAL A 87 11.90 -1.56 8.09
C VAL A 87 12.96 -2.65 8.27
N GLU A 88 12.76 -3.78 7.60
CA GLU A 88 13.72 -4.87 7.48
C GLU A 88 14.10 -5.16 6.02
N ALA A 89 15.17 -5.93 5.82
CA ALA A 89 15.66 -6.28 4.48
C ALA A 89 14.60 -7.01 3.62
N GLU A 90 13.67 -7.72 4.26
CA GLU A 90 12.59 -8.42 3.57
C GLU A 90 11.43 -7.51 3.14
N ASP A 91 11.42 -6.24 3.57
CA ASP A 91 10.40 -5.25 3.21
C ASP A 91 10.72 -4.54 1.88
N VAL A 92 11.84 -4.89 1.23
CA VAL A 92 12.19 -4.40 -0.12
C VAL A 92 11.22 -5.02 -1.14
N ALA A 93 10.26 -4.21 -1.59
CA ALA A 93 9.17 -4.66 -2.43
C ALA A 93 8.43 -3.50 -3.10
N MET A 94 7.66 -3.80 -4.13
CA MET A 94 6.67 -2.88 -4.68
C MET A 94 5.41 -2.93 -3.81
N TYR A 95 4.88 -1.77 -3.44
CA TYR A 95 3.66 -1.66 -2.65
C TYR A 95 2.54 -1.04 -3.48
N TYR A 96 1.37 -1.63 -3.42
CA TYR A 96 0.21 -1.17 -4.19
C TYR A 96 -0.99 -0.99 -3.29
N CYS A 97 -1.69 0.13 -3.47
CA CYS A 97 -3.04 0.25 -2.98
C CYS A 97 -4.04 -0.07 -4.10
N GLN A 98 -5.12 -0.76 -3.75
CA GLN A 98 -6.18 -1.08 -4.69
C GLN A 98 -7.54 -0.85 -4.04
N GLN A 99 -8.43 -0.19 -4.77
CA GLN A 99 -9.85 -0.19 -4.47
C GLN A 99 -10.49 -1.47 -5.03
N TRP A 100 -11.11 -2.29 -4.18
CA TRP A 100 -12.06 -3.31 -4.65
C TRP A 100 -13.26 -2.62 -5.26
N GLY A 101 -13.76 -3.13 -6.37
CA GLY A 101 -15.02 -2.66 -6.92
C GLY A 101 -16.14 -2.75 -5.88
N SER A 102 -16.68 -1.59 -5.49
CA SER A 102 -18.12 -1.43 -5.66
C SER A 102 -18.35 -1.50 -7.17
N SER A 103 -19.24 -2.39 -7.61
CA SER A 103 -19.85 -2.30 -8.94
C SER A 103 -20.15 -0.83 -9.23
N PRO A 104 -20.00 -0.33 -10.46
CA PRO A 104 -20.53 0.99 -10.76
C PRO A 104 -22.01 0.93 -10.35
N SER A 105 -22.43 1.81 -9.46
CA SER A 105 -23.85 2.02 -9.22
C SER A 105 -24.40 2.70 -10.48
N THR A 106 -24.62 1.92 -11.53
CA THR A 106 -25.45 2.29 -12.66
C THR A 106 -26.88 2.31 -12.18
N TRP A 107 -27.47 3.50 -12.04
CA TRP A 107 -28.86 3.80 -12.37
C TRP A 107 -28.92 5.24 -12.88
#